data_AF-A0A954FLJ7-F1
#
_entry.id   AF-A0A954FLJ7-F1
#
_cell.length_a   1.000
_cell.length_b   1.000
_cell.length_c   1.000
_cell.angle_alpha   90.00
_cell.angle_beta   90.00
_cell.angle_gamma   90.00
#
_symmetry.space_group_name_H-M   'P 1'
#
loop_
_entity.id
_entity.type
_entity.pdbx_description
1 polymer ?
#
loop_
_entity_poly.entity_id
_entity_poly.type
_entity_poly.pdbx_seq_one_letter_code
_entity_poly.pdbx_strand_id
1 'polypeptide(L)'
;MLTEPRLNDAFWPRDIGDRVVAAFGGTADVRVAGDRRIELGWISVVLRFGATLILAATANGLWASRRSGELAGTGVSSRFVSGFISTMTAIARPWILAGVWLIGWILGTSVSSPEPLNFLQLTTPLAAALIGALSVNGFCNSTWGPSKLLRAPGNSVAGGRQGYSPLLILIVAAVCWEGMSFWMNERLYAGLLVPHGDSAMYEEHLWNVWHGKGFRSYLDQGLFLGEHIQVIHLLLLPLHYLWPSYLMLELVASCSLASCVIPIFLIARRHSGSSRAALWLGLAWLLFFPMHYLDIAIDLKTLRPSCYGLPFLFWGIDFAERRRLFSSSICFLIALTTQEDFALVAGSIGVVLFLLARKKSEAESVVDARRFSVWSVSLVLFSVAWVLLAVLVVIPAFRGGDAVHYSRYFGELGSSPGDLVRSALRTPGKVLSQLFSLRTLFYVLVLTAPLGLRPLRKPMYLISCAATFCMLSLIQLGNSVGATNVSGLSELPPIPYHHFHAPLLPVLFWAAAASLRPPGGVSAAR
;
A
#
# COMPACT_ATOMS: atom_id res chain seq x y z
N MET A 1 -25.34 -2.49 -4.72
CA MET A 1 -24.30 -1.45 -4.49
C MET A 1 -24.94 -0.09 -4.29
N LEU A 2 -25.57 0.50 -5.30
CA LEU A 2 -26.13 1.86 -5.20
C LEU A 2 -27.32 2.00 -4.23
N THR A 3 -28.12 0.95 -4.06
CA THR A 3 -29.33 0.96 -3.21
C THR A 3 -29.12 0.41 -1.80
N GLU A 4 -27.98 -0.24 -1.55
CA GLU A 4 -27.67 -0.87 -0.27
C GLU A 4 -26.90 0.15 0.59
N PRO A 5 -27.46 0.67 1.70
CA PRO A 5 -26.87 1.79 2.44
C PRO A 5 -25.44 1.51 2.91
N ARG A 6 -25.17 0.31 3.43
CA ARG A 6 -23.84 -0.11 3.90
C ARG A 6 -22.79 -0.12 2.79
N LEU A 7 -23.20 -0.42 1.56
CA LEU A 7 -22.30 -0.39 0.41
C LEU A 7 -22.20 1.01 -0.17
N ASN A 8 -23.31 1.74 -0.31
CA ASN A 8 -23.30 3.07 -0.90
C ASN A 8 -22.41 4.04 -0.12
N ASP A 9 -22.53 4.04 1.22
CA ASP A 9 -21.72 4.89 2.10
C ASP A 9 -20.23 4.47 2.09
N ALA A 10 -19.89 3.24 1.67
CA ALA A 10 -18.51 2.77 1.54
C ALA A 10 -17.81 3.22 0.24
N PHE A 11 -18.57 3.63 -0.78
CA PHE A 11 -17.99 4.06 -2.07
C PHE A 11 -17.80 5.57 -2.18
N TRP A 12 -18.71 6.35 -1.61
CA TRP A 12 -18.73 7.80 -1.77
C TRP A 12 -19.32 8.51 -0.55
N PRO A 13 -18.83 9.72 -0.23
CA PRO A 13 -19.59 10.69 0.56
C PRO A 13 -21.04 10.82 0.06
N ARG A 14 -21.98 11.03 0.98
CA ARG A 14 -23.42 10.98 0.68
C ARG A 14 -23.83 11.91 -0.46
N ASP A 15 -23.28 13.12 -0.50
CA ASP A 15 -23.50 14.12 -1.53
C ASP A 15 -23.04 13.65 -2.94
N ILE A 16 -21.91 12.96 -3.01
CA ILE A 16 -21.44 12.33 -4.26
C ILE A 16 -22.36 11.15 -4.61
N GLY A 17 -22.73 10.34 -3.62
CA GLY A 17 -23.64 9.22 -3.80
C GLY A 17 -24.99 9.63 -4.38
N ASP A 18 -25.56 10.76 -3.92
CA ASP A 18 -26.82 11.29 -4.41
C ASP A 18 -26.72 11.74 -5.87
N ARG A 19 -25.60 12.38 -6.25
CA ARG A 19 -25.34 12.73 -7.65
C ARG A 19 -25.20 11.49 -8.55
N VAL A 20 -24.57 10.43 -8.06
CA VAL A 20 -24.45 9.16 -8.80
C VAL A 20 -25.83 8.51 -8.98
N VAL A 21 -26.64 8.46 -7.93
CA VAL A 21 -28.02 7.94 -7.99
C VAL A 21 -28.85 8.74 -9.00
N ALA A 22 -28.77 10.07 -8.97
CA ALA A 22 -29.46 10.95 -9.91
C ALA A 22 -29.00 10.72 -11.36
N ALA A 23 -27.70 10.53 -11.60
CA ALA A 23 -27.17 10.23 -12.92
C ALA A 23 -27.77 8.94 -13.51
N PHE A 24 -28.04 7.93 -12.67
CA PHE A 24 -28.74 6.70 -13.06
C PHE A 24 -30.28 6.79 -13.01
N GLY A 25 -30.83 7.99 -12.83
CA GLY A 25 -32.28 8.24 -12.88
C GLY A 25 -33.05 7.82 -11.64
N GLY A 26 -32.38 7.75 -10.49
CA GLY A 26 -33.02 7.54 -9.18
C GLY A 26 -33.10 8.82 -8.35
N THR A 27 -33.76 8.71 -7.21
CA THR A 27 -33.84 9.77 -6.18
C THR A 27 -33.32 9.25 -4.85
N ALA A 28 -32.79 10.16 -4.03
CA ALA A 28 -32.34 9.86 -2.68
C ALA A 28 -32.98 10.88 -1.74
N ASP A 29 -33.78 10.39 -0.79
CA ASP A 29 -34.44 11.20 0.24
C ASP A 29 -33.92 10.83 1.63
N VAL A 30 -33.71 11.84 2.47
CA VAL A 30 -33.34 11.64 3.88
C VAL A 30 -34.60 11.79 4.73
N ARG A 31 -35.00 10.73 5.42
CA ARG A 31 -36.14 10.79 6.36
C ARG A 31 -35.75 11.57 7.62
N VAL A 32 -36.75 12.05 8.34
CA VAL A 32 -36.61 12.77 9.63
C VAL A 32 -35.79 11.98 10.67
N ALA A 33 -35.80 10.64 10.59
CA ALA A 33 -35.02 9.76 11.47
C ALA A 33 -33.53 9.59 11.06
N GLY A 34 -33.07 10.24 9.98
CA GLY A 34 -31.71 10.11 9.46
C GLY A 34 -31.50 8.94 8.50
N ASP A 35 -32.50 8.06 8.33
CA ASP A 35 -32.46 6.95 7.38
C ASP A 35 -32.57 7.45 5.92
N ARG A 36 -31.58 7.08 5.12
CA ARG A 36 -31.51 7.42 3.68
C ARG A 36 -32.28 6.39 2.85
N ARG A 37 -33.25 6.85 2.07
CA ARG A 37 -34.03 6.02 1.15
C ARG A 37 -33.62 6.32 -0.28
N ILE A 38 -33.12 5.30 -0.99
CA ILE A 38 -32.71 5.40 -2.39
C ILE A 38 -33.75 4.68 -3.25
N GLU A 39 -34.42 5.43 -4.13
CA GLU A 39 -35.32 4.87 -5.14
C GLU A 39 -34.60 4.84 -6.49
N LEU A 40 -34.20 3.65 -6.93
CA LEU A 40 -33.46 3.47 -8.19
C LEU A 40 -33.91 2.19 -8.90
N GLY A 41 -34.58 2.36 -10.04
CA GLY A 41 -35.05 1.24 -10.85
C GLY A 41 -33.90 0.58 -11.64
N TRP A 42 -33.79 -0.75 -11.56
CA TRP A 42 -32.73 -1.50 -12.26
C TRP A 42 -32.74 -1.30 -13.78
N ILE A 43 -33.93 -1.14 -14.38
CA ILE A 43 -34.07 -0.85 -15.82
C ILE A 43 -33.39 0.46 -16.19
N SER A 44 -33.58 1.52 -15.39
CA SER A 44 -32.93 2.82 -15.61
C SER A 44 -31.42 2.70 -15.55
N VAL A 45 -30.89 1.93 -14.58
CA VAL A 45 -29.46 1.66 -14.45
C VAL A 45 -28.92 0.97 -15.70
N VAL A 46 -29.57 -0.11 -16.15
CA VAL A 46 -29.14 -0.90 -17.33
C VAL A 46 -29.16 -0.04 -18.59
N LEU A 47 -30.24 0.72 -18.82
CA LEU A 47 -30.37 1.57 -20.01
C LEU A 47 -29.33 2.68 -20.04
N ARG A 48 -29.15 3.40 -18.93
CA ARG A 48 -28.21 4.53 -18.86
C ARG A 48 -26.76 4.05 -18.91
N PHE A 49 -26.44 2.97 -18.20
CA PHE A 49 -25.12 2.35 -18.29
C PHE A 49 -24.84 1.83 -19.71
N GLY A 50 -25.79 1.11 -20.31
CA GLY A 50 -25.70 0.64 -21.69
C GLY A 50 -25.52 1.77 -22.69
N ALA A 51 -26.25 2.89 -22.52
CA ALA A 51 -26.10 4.07 -23.36
C ALA A 51 -24.69 4.68 -23.27
N THR A 52 -24.12 4.79 -22.07
CA THR A 52 -22.74 5.29 -21.90
C THR A 52 -21.71 4.40 -22.58
N LEU A 53 -21.88 3.07 -22.53
CA LEU A 53 -21.02 2.12 -23.21
C LEU A 53 -21.12 2.23 -24.74
N ILE A 54 -22.33 2.31 -25.27
CA ILE A 54 -22.58 2.48 -26.71
C ILE A 54 -21.99 3.81 -27.20
N LEU A 55 -22.17 4.90 -26.45
CA LEU A 55 -21.58 6.20 -26.77
C LEU A 55 -20.05 6.13 -26.81
N ALA A 56 -19.42 5.50 -25.81
CA ALA A 56 -17.97 5.33 -25.78
C ALA A 56 -17.46 4.49 -26.96
N ALA A 57 -18.10 3.36 -27.27
CA ALA A 57 -17.74 2.50 -28.39
C ALA A 57 -17.97 3.19 -29.75
N THR A 58 -19.04 3.98 -29.88
CA THR A 58 -19.35 4.76 -31.09
C THR A 58 -18.33 5.87 -31.29
N ALA A 59 -17.98 6.60 -30.23
CA ALA A 59 -16.93 7.62 -30.27
C ALA A 59 -15.59 7.02 -30.74
N ASN A 60 -15.22 5.84 -30.23
CA ASN A 60 -14.01 5.18 -30.70
C ASN A 60 -14.13 4.67 -32.16
N GLY A 61 -15.27 4.09 -32.55
CA GLY A 61 -15.51 3.67 -33.93
C GLY A 61 -15.37 4.84 -34.92
N LEU A 62 -15.91 6.01 -34.57
CA LEU A 62 -15.77 7.25 -35.34
C LEU A 62 -14.32 7.77 -35.36
N TRP A 63 -13.60 7.63 -34.25
CA TRP A 63 -12.21 8.04 -34.19
C TRP A 63 -11.29 7.11 -35.00
N ALA A 64 -11.53 5.79 -34.95
CA ALA A 64 -10.81 4.78 -35.73
C ALA A 64 -11.02 4.95 -37.24
N SER A 65 -12.24 5.36 -37.66
CA SER A 65 -12.53 5.65 -39.06
C SER A 65 -11.84 6.92 -39.57
N ARG A 66 -11.55 7.89 -38.69
CA ARG A 66 -10.86 9.16 -39.01
C ARG A 66 -9.33 9.07 -39.00
N ARG A 67 -8.71 8.31 -38.09
CA ARG A 67 -7.25 8.33 -37.87
C ARG A 67 -6.43 7.68 -38.98
N SER A 68 -7.03 6.80 -39.77
CA SER A 68 -6.30 5.92 -40.71
C SER A 68 -6.42 6.39 -42.15
N GLY A 69 -6.15 7.67 -42.42
CA GLY A 69 -6.02 8.21 -43.77
C GLY A 69 -4.80 7.69 -44.56
N GLU A 70 -3.88 6.97 -43.90
CA GLU A 70 -2.57 6.58 -44.47
C GLU A 70 -2.34 5.07 -44.68
N LEU A 71 -3.26 4.18 -44.24
CA LEU A 71 -3.13 2.73 -44.44
C LEU A 71 -4.21 2.23 -45.41
N ALA A 72 -3.81 2.09 -46.67
CA ALA A 72 -4.64 1.63 -47.79
C ALA A 72 -5.17 0.20 -47.57
N GLY A 73 -6.48 0.00 -47.74
CA GLY A 73 -7.05 -1.35 -47.96
C GLY A 73 -8.46 -1.63 -47.42
N THR A 74 -8.93 -0.97 -46.37
CA THR A 74 -10.23 -1.31 -45.74
C THR A 74 -11.25 -0.16 -45.79
N GLY A 75 -12.49 -0.45 -46.22
CA GLY A 75 -13.58 0.52 -46.28
C GLY A 75 -13.90 1.20 -44.94
N VAL A 76 -14.39 2.45 -45.00
CA VAL A 76 -14.70 3.29 -43.80
C VAL A 76 -15.67 2.59 -42.84
N SER A 77 -16.70 1.93 -43.38
CA SER A 77 -17.70 1.19 -42.58
C SER A 77 -17.10 0.01 -41.82
N SER A 78 -16.25 -0.79 -42.49
CA SER A 78 -15.55 -1.93 -41.85
C SER A 78 -14.66 -1.50 -40.69
N ARG A 79 -13.98 -0.35 -40.81
CA ARG A 79 -13.13 0.22 -39.75
C ARG A 79 -13.93 0.72 -38.55
N PHE A 80 -15.06 1.38 -38.80
CA PHE A 80 -15.99 1.79 -37.73
C PHE A 80 -16.47 0.56 -36.95
N VAL A 81 -16.96 -0.46 -37.64
CA VAL A 81 -17.47 -1.70 -37.03
C VAL A 81 -16.38 -2.42 -36.23
N SER A 82 -15.16 -2.51 -36.78
CA SER A 82 -14.03 -3.12 -36.09
C SER A 82 -13.64 -2.36 -34.81
N GLY A 83 -13.55 -1.03 -34.86
CA GLY A 83 -13.25 -0.20 -33.69
C GLY A 83 -14.35 -0.29 -32.62
N PHE A 84 -15.62 -0.26 -33.03
CA PHE A 84 -16.76 -0.43 -32.14
C PHE A 84 -16.75 -1.78 -31.41
N ILE A 85 -16.63 -2.89 -32.16
CA ILE A 85 -16.60 -4.25 -31.60
C ILE A 85 -15.37 -4.45 -30.70
N SER A 86 -14.20 -3.95 -31.12
CA SER A 86 -12.98 -4.03 -30.32
C SER A 86 -13.12 -3.30 -28.98
N THR A 87 -13.78 -2.14 -28.98
CA THR A 87 -14.02 -1.36 -27.76
C THR A 87 -15.00 -2.08 -26.83
N MET A 88 -16.13 -2.56 -27.37
CA MET A 88 -17.13 -3.29 -26.60
C MET A 88 -16.53 -4.55 -25.97
N THR A 89 -15.75 -5.32 -26.73
CA THR A 89 -15.08 -6.53 -26.22
C THR A 89 -14.02 -6.20 -25.16
N ALA A 90 -13.24 -5.13 -25.35
CA ALA A 90 -12.24 -4.71 -24.38
C ALA A 90 -12.86 -4.25 -23.06
N ILE A 91 -13.97 -3.50 -23.11
CA ILE A 91 -14.69 -3.03 -21.92
C ILE A 91 -15.42 -4.18 -21.22
N ALA A 92 -15.98 -5.14 -21.97
CA ALA A 92 -16.78 -6.24 -21.42
C ALA A 92 -15.94 -7.35 -20.76
N ARG A 93 -14.69 -7.59 -21.20
CA ARG A 93 -13.83 -8.66 -20.64
C ARG A 93 -13.68 -8.60 -19.11
N PRO A 94 -13.40 -7.44 -18.48
CA PRO A 94 -13.36 -7.32 -17.02
C PRO A 94 -14.66 -7.69 -16.32
N TRP A 95 -15.82 -7.57 -16.97
CA TRP A 95 -17.12 -7.86 -16.36
C TRP A 95 -17.38 -9.35 -16.16
N ILE A 96 -16.52 -10.23 -16.70
CA ILE A 96 -16.50 -11.65 -16.31
C ILE A 96 -16.26 -11.77 -14.79
N LEU A 97 -15.39 -10.93 -14.21
CA LEU A 97 -15.20 -10.87 -12.76
C LEU A 97 -16.48 -10.46 -12.03
N ALA A 98 -17.29 -9.57 -12.59
CA ALA A 98 -18.59 -9.20 -12.02
C ALA A 98 -19.56 -10.39 -12.00
N GLY A 99 -19.54 -11.22 -13.05
CA GLY A 99 -20.30 -12.47 -13.11
C GLY A 99 -19.88 -13.46 -12.02
N VAL A 100 -18.57 -13.67 -11.84
CA VAL A 100 -18.03 -14.48 -10.73
C VAL A 100 -18.44 -13.91 -9.37
N TRP A 101 -18.41 -12.58 -9.23
CA TRP A 101 -18.84 -11.89 -8.01
C TRP A 101 -20.31 -12.16 -7.68
N LEU A 102 -21.18 -12.09 -8.69
CA LEU A 102 -22.60 -12.35 -8.54
C LEU A 102 -22.87 -13.80 -8.09
N ILE A 103 -22.15 -14.77 -8.66
CA ILE A 103 -22.21 -16.17 -8.22
C ILE A 103 -21.80 -16.29 -6.76
N GLY A 104 -20.73 -15.59 -6.36
CA GLY A 104 -20.29 -15.53 -4.96
C GLY A 104 -21.38 -15.01 -4.02
N TRP A 105 -22.10 -13.96 -4.41
CA TRP A 105 -23.24 -13.44 -3.64
C TRP A 105 -24.39 -14.44 -3.52
N ILE A 106 -24.77 -15.12 -4.61
CA ILE A 106 -25.82 -16.15 -4.59
C ILE A 106 -25.42 -17.30 -3.66
N LEU A 107 -24.20 -17.82 -3.80
CA LEU A 107 -23.68 -18.89 -2.95
C LEU A 107 -23.57 -18.44 -1.50
N GLY A 108 -23.10 -17.22 -1.24
CA GLY A 108 -22.97 -16.66 0.10
C GLY A 108 -24.30 -16.57 0.84
N THR A 109 -25.41 -16.29 0.15
CA THR A 109 -26.75 -16.32 0.76
C THR A 109 -27.27 -17.73 1.08
N SER A 110 -26.65 -18.76 0.49
CA SER A 110 -27.01 -20.16 0.72
C SER A 110 -26.25 -20.80 1.89
N VAL A 111 -25.26 -20.10 2.47
CA VAL A 111 -24.48 -20.57 3.62
C VAL A 111 -25.08 -20.02 4.91
N SER A 112 -25.17 -20.84 5.96
CA SER A 112 -25.72 -20.45 7.26
C SER A 112 -24.83 -19.48 8.07
N SER A 113 -23.52 -19.42 7.76
CA SER A 113 -22.58 -18.50 8.40
C SER A 113 -22.61 -17.11 7.77
N PRO A 114 -22.56 -16.01 8.55
CA PRO A 114 -22.56 -14.64 8.02
C PRO A 114 -21.22 -14.22 7.40
N GLU A 115 -20.13 -14.93 7.68
CA GLU A 115 -18.77 -14.52 7.30
C GLU A 115 -18.54 -14.36 5.78
N PRO A 116 -19.00 -15.28 4.90
CA PRO A 116 -18.82 -15.14 3.46
C PRO A 116 -19.55 -13.91 2.90
N LEU A 117 -20.75 -13.62 3.41
CA LEU A 117 -21.53 -12.47 2.99
C LEU A 117 -20.87 -11.16 3.45
N ASN A 118 -20.37 -11.12 4.68
CA ASN A 118 -19.59 -10.00 5.21
C ASN A 118 -18.32 -9.77 4.39
N PHE A 119 -17.59 -10.85 4.05
CA PHE A 119 -16.40 -10.75 3.20
C PHE A 119 -16.73 -10.15 1.84
N LEU A 120 -17.78 -10.63 1.17
CA LEU A 120 -18.23 -10.12 -0.13
C LEU A 120 -18.67 -8.64 -0.04
N GLN A 121 -19.33 -8.24 1.04
CA GLN A 121 -19.68 -6.84 1.30
C GLN A 121 -18.42 -5.97 1.40
N LEU A 122 -17.46 -6.37 2.25
CA LEU A 122 -16.22 -5.63 2.50
C LEU A 122 -15.31 -5.50 1.28
N THR A 123 -15.30 -6.51 0.40
CA THR A 123 -14.46 -6.55 -0.80
C THR A 123 -15.13 -5.96 -2.04
N THR A 124 -16.43 -5.67 -1.97
CA THR A 124 -17.19 -5.13 -3.10
C THR A 124 -16.61 -3.81 -3.64
N PRO A 125 -16.20 -2.82 -2.81
CA PRO A 125 -15.54 -1.62 -3.29
C PRO A 125 -14.26 -1.89 -4.10
N LEU A 126 -13.41 -2.78 -3.59
CA LEU A 126 -12.17 -3.18 -4.27
C LEU A 126 -12.46 -3.87 -5.61
N ALA A 127 -13.42 -4.79 -5.64
CA ALA A 127 -13.80 -5.52 -6.86
C ALA A 127 -14.36 -4.57 -7.93
N ALA A 128 -15.27 -3.65 -7.53
CA ALA A 128 -15.85 -2.67 -8.43
C ALA A 128 -14.81 -1.69 -8.98
N ALA A 129 -13.89 -1.19 -8.13
CA ALA A 129 -12.78 -0.34 -8.55
C ALA A 129 -11.86 -1.04 -9.56
N LEU A 130 -11.55 -2.33 -9.33
CA LEU A 130 -10.74 -3.14 -10.23
C LEU A 130 -11.42 -3.33 -11.59
N ILE A 131 -12.72 -3.68 -11.61
CA ILE A 131 -13.49 -3.83 -12.84
C ILE A 131 -13.52 -2.51 -13.61
N GLY A 132 -13.81 -1.39 -12.93
CA GLY A 132 -13.80 -0.06 -13.51
C GLY A 132 -12.44 0.31 -14.12
N ALA A 133 -11.34 0.13 -13.37
CA ALA A 133 -9.99 0.41 -13.83
C ALA A 133 -9.60 -0.44 -15.05
N LEU A 134 -9.93 -1.74 -15.04
CA LEU A 134 -9.67 -2.64 -16.17
C LEU A 134 -10.51 -2.29 -17.39
N SER A 135 -11.77 -1.87 -17.21
CA SER A 135 -12.64 -1.41 -18.29
C SER A 135 -12.13 -0.11 -18.91
N VAL A 136 -11.71 0.87 -18.10
CA VAL A 136 -11.07 2.11 -18.57
C VAL A 136 -9.78 1.81 -19.32
N ASN A 137 -8.93 0.93 -18.77
CA ASN A 137 -7.71 0.50 -19.46
C ASN A 137 -8.02 -0.22 -20.79
N GLY A 138 -9.04 -1.07 -20.84
CA GLY A 138 -9.52 -1.69 -22.08
C GLY A 138 -9.98 -0.64 -23.12
N PHE A 139 -10.73 0.36 -22.68
CA PHE A 139 -11.15 1.49 -23.51
C PHE A 139 -9.95 2.31 -24.03
N CYS A 140 -9.02 2.71 -23.17
CA CYS A 140 -7.82 3.46 -23.57
C CYS A 140 -6.93 2.68 -24.57
N ASN A 141 -6.79 1.36 -24.39
CA ASN A 141 -6.00 0.54 -25.30
C ASN A 141 -6.68 0.29 -26.64
N SER A 142 -8.02 0.16 -26.66
CA SER A 142 -8.80 0.03 -27.90
C SER A 142 -8.93 1.35 -28.67
N THR A 143 -8.93 2.49 -27.97
CA THR A 143 -8.91 3.82 -28.57
C THR A 143 -7.52 4.13 -29.09
N TRP A 144 -6.51 4.25 -28.25
CA TRP A 144 -5.21 4.74 -28.73
C TRP A 144 -4.35 3.69 -29.45
N GLY A 145 -4.87 2.46 -29.57
CA GLY A 145 -4.17 1.27 -30.04
C GLY A 145 -3.03 0.89 -29.09
N PRO A 146 -2.30 -0.20 -29.34
CA PRO A 146 -0.92 -0.29 -28.90
C PRO A 146 -0.17 0.81 -29.66
N SER A 147 -0.25 2.02 -29.12
CA SER A 147 0.44 3.18 -29.64
C SER A 147 1.88 2.78 -29.94
N LYS A 148 2.52 3.39 -30.95
CA LYS A 148 3.98 3.28 -31.16
C LYS A 148 4.79 3.61 -29.87
N LEU A 149 4.13 4.15 -28.84
CA LEU A 149 4.54 4.23 -27.42
C LEU A 149 4.62 2.88 -26.65
N LEU A 150 4.24 1.73 -27.21
CA LEU A 150 4.34 0.38 -26.60
C LEU A 150 5.32 -0.54 -27.34
N ARG A 151 5.71 -0.22 -28.57
CA ARG A 151 6.92 -0.80 -29.17
C ARG A 151 8.12 -0.14 -28.49
N ALA A 152 8.93 -0.95 -27.80
CA ALA A 152 10.33 -0.58 -27.63
C ALA A 152 10.90 -0.31 -29.03
N PRO A 153 11.69 0.75 -29.24
CA PRO A 153 12.59 0.74 -30.39
C PRO A 153 13.40 -0.55 -30.25
N GLY A 154 13.26 -1.46 -31.22
CA GLY A 154 14.19 -2.57 -31.33
C GLY A 154 15.60 -1.99 -31.32
N ASN A 155 16.46 -2.57 -30.47
CA ASN A 155 17.90 -2.42 -30.42
C ASN A 155 18.46 -1.39 -31.43
N SER A 156 18.37 -0.10 -31.09
CA SER A 156 19.27 0.89 -31.65
C SER A 156 20.23 1.25 -30.54
N VAL A 157 21.43 0.71 -30.68
CA VAL A 157 22.63 1.13 -29.97
C VAL A 157 22.84 2.61 -30.35
N ALA A 158 22.33 3.52 -29.53
CA ALA A 158 22.67 4.94 -29.58
C ALA A 158 22.53 5.53 -28.16
N GLY A 159 23.65 6.03 -27.64
CA GLY A 159 23.86 6.35 -26.23
C GLY A 159 23.02 7.52 -25.69
N GLY A 160 22.82 7.45 -24.37
CA GLY A 160 22.78 8.61 -23.48
C GLY A 160 21.73 9.69 -23.74
N ARG A 161 20.46 9.45 -23.34
CA ARG A 161 19.51 10.48 -22.81
C ARG A 161 18.09 9.95 -22.52
N GLN A 162 17.69 8.76 -22.99
CA GLN A 162 16.31 8.24 -22.83
C GLN A 162 15.88 7.80 -21.41
N GLY A 163 16.78 7.80 -20.42
CA GLY A 163 16.48 7.32 -19.07
C GLY A 163 15.77 8.33 -18.16
N TYR A 164 15.89 9.62 -18.44
CA TYR A 164 15.50 10.68 -17.49
C TYR A 164 14.08 11.21 -17.70
N SER A 165 13.48 11.07 -18.88
CA SER A 165 12.11 11.59 -19.11
C SER A 165 11.03 10.86 -18.28
N PRO A 166 11.04 9.52 -18.11
CA PRO A 166 10.03 8.87 -17.27
C PRO A 166 10.26 9.14 -15.78
N LEU A 167 11.52 9.25 -15.35
CA LEU A 167 11.83 9.63 -13.97
C LEU A 167 11.41 11.08 -13.69
N LEU A 168 11.62 12.00 -14.64
CA LEU A 168 11.16 13.38 -14.50
C LEU A 168 9.63 13.46 -14.39
N ILE A 169 8.89 12.73 -15.24
CA ILE A 169 7.42 12.64 -15.13
C ILE A 169 7.02 12.13 -13.74
N LEU A 170 7.72 11.11 -13.23
CA LEU A 170 7.46 10.56 -11.91
C LEU A 170 7.78 11.53 -10.78
N ILE A 171 8.87 12.30 -10.90
CA ILE A 171 9.23 13.35 -9.93
C ILE A 171 8.17 14.46 -9.95
N VAL A 172 7.73 14.91 -11.13
CA VAL A 172 6.64 15.89 -11.25
C VAL A 172 5.36 15.34 -10.63
N ALA A 173 5.02 14.08 -10.89
CA ALA A 173 3.86 13.43 -10.26
C ALA A 173 4.00 13.35 -8.73
N ALA A 174 5.19 13.08 -8.21
CA ALA A 174 5.47 13.06 -6.77
C ALA A 174 5.34 14.45 -6.14
N VAL A 175 5.81 15.51 -6.82
CA VAL A 175 5.64 16.90 -6.36
C VAL A 175 4.17 17.31 -6.39
N CYS A 176 3.40 16.92 -7.41
CA CYS A 176 1.96 17.17 -7.45
C CYS A 176 1.22 16.41 -6.35
N TRP A 177 1.59 15.15 -6.11
CA TRP A 177 1.02 14.34 -5.03
C TRP A 177 1.33 14.95 -3.67
N GLU A 178 2.58 15.36 -3.45
CA GLU A 178 3.02 16.06 -2.24
C GLU A 178 2.23 17.34 -1.99
N GLY A 179 2.10 18.20 -3.01
CA GLY A 179 1.33 19.44 -2.89
C GLY A 179 -0.14 19.20 -2.54
N MET A 180 -0.75 18.14 -3.10
CA MET A 180 -2.13 17.76 -2.79
C MET A 180 -2.26 17.19 -1.38
N SER A 181 -1.37 16.28 -0.99
CA SER A 181 -1.31 15.67 0.33
C SER A 181 -1.12 16.74 1.42
N PHE A 182 -0.10 17.60 1.25
CA PHE A 182 0.16 18.70 2.17
C PHE A 182 -1.01 19.68 2.26
N TRP A 183 -1.64 20.02 1.13
CA TRP A 183 -2.84 20.86 1.15
C TRP A 183 -3.97 20.22 1.95
N MET A 184 -4.23 18.92 1.79
CA MET A 184 -5.23 18.20 2.58
C MET A 184 -4.89 18.19 4.08
N ASN A 185 -3.64 17.91 4.44
CA ASN A 185 -3.16 17.95 5.82
C ASN A 185 -3.28 19.36 6.42
N GLU A 186 -2.98 20.40 5.66
CA GLU A 186 -3.16 21.80 6.08
C GLU A 186 -4.65 22.14 6.29
N ARG A 187 -5.56 21.65 5.43
CA ARG A 187 -7.01 21.82 5.65
C ARG A 187 -7.48 21.13 6.94
N LEU A 188 -6.95 19.95 7.25
CA LEU A 188 -7.25 19.26 8.51
C LEU A 188 -6.73 20.06 9.71
N TYR A 189 -5.50 20.56 9.63
CA TYR A 189 -4.91 21.41 10.67
C TYR A 189 -5.70 22.70 10.89
N ALA A 190 -5.99 23.45 9.81
CA ALA A 190 -6.77 24.69 9.87
C ALA A 190 -8.21 24.46 10.34
N GLY A 191 -8.77 23.29 10.06
CA GLY A 191 -10.09 22.86 10.54
C GLY A 191 -10.10 22.34 11.98
N LEU A 192 -8.97 22.32 12.68
CA LEU A 192 -8.81 21.73 14.02
C LEU A 192 -9.20 20.24 14.06
N LEU A 193 -8.99 19.53 12.95
CA LEU A 193 -9.26 18.10 12.78
C LEU A 193 -7.99 17.25 12.96
N VAL A 194 -6.96 17.81 13.59
CA VAL A 194 -5.69 17.14 13.92
C VAL A 194 -5.78 16.63 15.37
N PRO A 195 -5.95 15.32 15.57
CA PRO A 195 -6.05 14.73 16.89
C PRO A 195 -4.71 14.78 17.63
N HIS A 196 -4.83 14.86 18.95
CA HIS A 196 -3.74 15.18 19.84
C HIS A 196 -2.80 13.98 20.14
N GLY A 197 -3.30 12.74 20.12
CA GLY A 197 -2.63 11.57 20.71
C GLY A 197 -1.29 11.13 20.12
N ASP A 198 -1.08 11.29 18.80
CA ASP A 198 0.19 10.94 18.14
C ASP A 198 0.89 12.21 17.60
N SER A 199 0.18 13.07 16.86
CA SER A 199 0.77 14.26 16.22
C SER A 199 1.38 15.30 17.14
N ALA A 200 0.62 15.79 18.12
CA ALA A 200 1.08 16.86 18.99
C ALA A 200 2.24 16.40 19.89
N MET A 201 2.24 15.11 20.24
CA MET A 201 3.29 14.48 21.02
C MET A 201 4.65 14.49 20.29
N TYR A 202 4.70 14.17 18.99
CA TYR A 202 5.98 14.20 18.26
C TYR A 202 6.53 15.61 18.08
N GLU A 203 5.66 16.61 17.89
CA GLU A 203 6.07 18.02 17.89
C GLU A 203 6.59 18.43 19.26
N GLU A 204 5.89 18.04 20.35
CA GLU A 204 6.33 18.28 21.72
C GLU A 204 7.70 17.68 22.00
N HIS A 205 7.98 16.44 21.56
CA HIS A 205 9.29 15.83 21.71
C HIS A 205 10.40 16.69 21.09
N LEU A 206 10.21 17.13 19.85
CA LEU A 206 11.20 17.98 19.18
C LEU A 206 11.38 19.29 19.95
N TRP A 207 10.29 19.97 20.31
CA TRP A 207 10.32 21.20 21.08
C TRP A 207 11.07 21.03 22.40
N ASN A 208 10.75 20.00 23.18
CA ASN A 208 11.35 19.75 24.48
C ASN A 208 12.84 19.39 24.38
N VAL A 209 13.26 18.66 23.36
CA VAL A 209 14.68 18.29 23.18
C VAL A 209 15.56 19.52 22.99
N TRP A 210 15.20 20.44 22.09
CA TRP A 210 16.03 21.63 21.85
C TRP A 210 15.88 22.72 22.92
N HIS A 211 14.83 22.66 23.75
CA HIS A 211 14.68 23.47 24.97
C HIS A 211 15.35 22.86 26.22
N GLY A 212 16.10 21.77 26.08
CA GLY A 212 16.82 21.13 27.20
C GLY A 212 15.92 20.37 28.18
N LYS A 213 14.67 20.10 27.81
CA LYS A 213 13.70 19.32 28.62
C LYS A 213 13.74 17.82 28.31
N GLY A 214 14.52 17.40 27.31
CA GLY A 214 14.64 16.00 26.90
C GLY A 214 13.38 15.47 26.20
N PHE A 215 13.13 14.17 26.26
CA PHE A 215 11.99 13.49 25.64
C PHE A 215 10.72 13.46 26.49
N ARG A 216 10.55 14.44 27.39
CA ARG A 216 9.34 14.49 28.22
C ARG A 216 8.12 14.68 27.33
N SER A 217 7.07 13.92 27.59
CA SER A 217 5.74 14.10 27.00
C SER A 217 4.77 14.47 28.13
N TYR A 218 3.85 15.38 27.87
CA TYR A 218 2.77 15.70 28.82
C TYR A 218 1.66 14.63 28.80
N LEU A 219 1.53 13.87 27.70
CA LEU A 219 0.42 12.93 27.46
C LEU A 219 0.65 11.55 28.09
N ASP A 220 1.88 11.07 28.08
CA ASP A 220 2.28 9.89 28.84
C ASP A 220 2.94 10.37 30.12
N GLN A 221 2.51 9.86 31.28
CA GLN A 221 3.19 10.17 32.55
C GLN A 221 4.59 9.51 32.55
N GLY A 222 5.55 10.07 31.80
CA GLY A 222 6.88 9.49 31.58
C GLY A 222 7.59 9.93 30.28
N LEU A 223 8.50 9.08 29.80
CA LEU A 223 9.23 9.20 28.52
C LEU A 223 8.58 8.25 27.50
N PHE A 224 8.20 8.76 26.32
CA PHE A 224 7.53 7.98 25.26
C PHE A 224 8.34 6.77 24.74
N LEU A 225 9.63 6.70 25.07
CA LEU A 225 10.48 5.52 24.81
C LEU A 225 10.02 4.25 25.53
N GLY A 226 9.11 4.37 26.51
CA GLY A 226 8.44 3.26 27.18
C GLY A 226 7.25 2.66 26.42
N GLU A 227 6.83 3.26 25.30
CA GLU A 227 5.77 2.72 24.43
C GLU A 227 6.34 2.11 23.15
N HIS A 228 7.11 2.91 22.40
CA HIS A 228 7.82 2.47 21.22
C HIS A 228 9.20 3.15 21.14
N ILE A 229 10.18 2.46 20.58
CA ILE A 229 11.51 3.06 20.37
C ILE A 229 11.49 3.80 19.03
N GLN A 230 10.95 5.02 19.06
CA GLN A 230 10.76 5.85 17.87
C GLN A 230 11.53 7.15 18.02
N VAL A 231 12.75 7.18 17.50
CA VAL A 231 13.64 8.35 17.59
C VAL A 231 13.99 8.93 16.22
N ILE A 232 13.52 8.33 15.13
CA ILE A 232 13.77 8.82 13.76
C ILE A 232 13.33 10.28 13.57
N HIS A 233 12.26 10.71 14.23
CA HIS A 233 11.74 12.07 14.13
C HIS A 233 12.77 13.11 14.63
N LEU A 234 13.72 12.74 15.49
CA LEU A 234 14.82 13.63 15.91
C LEU A 234 15.68 14.12 14.75
N LEU A 235 15.73 13.41 13.63
CA LEU A 235 16.43 13.88 12.42
C LEU A 235 15.83 15.20 11.90
N LEU A 236 14.60 15.54 12.31
CA LEU A 236 13.91 16.77 11.97
C LEU A 236 14.25 17.94 12.89
N LEU A 237 15.04 17.75 13.96
CA LEU A 237 15.39 18.81 14.90
C LEU A 237 15.92 20.09 14.21
N PRO A 238 16.85 20.02 13.24
CA PRO A 238 17.33 21.24 12.58
C PRO A 238 16.24 21.97 11.79
N LEU A 239 15.31 21.22 11.18
CA LEU A 239 14.19 21.79 10.44
C LEU A 239 13.15 22.40 11.39
N HIS A 240 12.89 21.73 12.51
CA HIS A 240 11.97 22.18 13.55
C HIS A 240 12.47 23.42 14.27
N TYR A 241 13.79 23.56 14.43
CA TYR A 241 14.37 24.79 14.96
C TYR A 241 14.09 26.00 14.06
N LEU A 242 14.09 25.80 12.73
CA LEU A 242 13.82 26.86 11.76
C LEU A 242 12.32 27.12 11.57
N TRP A 243 11.51 26.08 11.63
CA TRP A 243 10.05 26.13 11.49
C TRP A 243 9.40 25.23 12.55
N PRO A 244 9.18 25.75 13.78
CA PRO A 244 8.59 24.98 14.88
C PRO A 244 7.09 24.87 14.69
N SER A 245 6.67 23.95 13.83
CA SER A 245 5.28 23.73 13.50
C SER A 245 5.02 22.26 13.17
N TYR A 246 3.89 21.75 13.64
CA TYR A 246 3.32 20.48 13.24
C TYR A 246 3.27 20.30 11.71
N LEU A 247 2.92 21.36 10.96
CA LEU A 247 2.88 21.32 9.50
C LEU A 247 4.24 21.02 8.87
N MET A 248 5.35 21.37 9.54
CA MET A 248 6.69 20.99 9.08
C MET A 248 6.88 19.48 9.13
N LEU A 249 6.48 18.85 10.24
CA LEU A 249 6.61 17.41 10.42
C LEU A 249 5.77 16.67 9.37
N GLU A 250 4.53 17.10 9.15
CA GLU A 250 3.66 16.54 8.11
C GLU A 250 4.25 16.70 6.71
N LEU A 251 4.71 17.90 6.36
CA LEU A 251 5.39 18.14 5.08
C LEU A 251 6.56 17.15 4.87
N VAL A 252 7.38 16.93 5.90
CA VAL A 252 8.51 16.00 5.78
C VAL A 252 8.03 14.54 5.71
N ALA A 253 6.93 14.19 6.39
CA ALA A 253 6.36 12.85 6.33
C ALA A 253 5.80 12.54 4.93
N SER A 254 5.00 13.44 4.36
CA SER A 254 4.49 13.34 2.99
C SER A 254 5.65 13.33 1.98
N CYS A 255 6.64 14.22 2.13
CA CYS A 255 7.84 14.23 1.28
C CYS A 255 8.60 12.91 1.34
N SER A 256 8.68 12.28 2.52
CA SER A 256 9.31 10.97 2.70
C SER A 256 8.58 9.91 1.87
N LEU A 257 7.24 9.86 1.96
CA LEU A 257 6.42 8.96 1.15
C LEU A 257 6.58 9.24 -0.34
N ALA A 258 6.52 10.49 -0.77
CA ALA A 258 6.69 10.90 -2.16
C ALA A 258 8.08 10.51 -2.70
N SER A 259 9.14 10.68 -1.90
CA SER A 259 10.53 10.39 -2.30
C SER A 259 10.78 8.90 -2.59
N CYS A 260 9.97 8.00 -2.02
CA CYS A 260 10.08 6.55 -2.24
C CYS A 260 9.92 6.16 -3.71
N VAL A 261 9.28 6.99 -4.55
CA VAL A 261 9.17 6.74 -5.99
C VAL A 261 10.54 6.61 -6.67
N ILE A 262 11.58 7.27 -6.15
CA ILE A 262 12.91 7.27 -6.73
C ILE A 262 13.56 5.88 -6.62
N PRO A 263 13.77 5.32 -5.41
CA PRO A 263 14.31 3.97 -5.30
C PRO A 263 13.38 2.92 -5.94
N ILE A 264 12.05 3.08 -5.88
CA ILE A 264 11.11 2.19 -6.58
C ILE A 264 11.39 2.18 -8.09
N PHE A 265 11.52 3.36 -8.71
CA PHE A 265 11.83 3.48 -10.13
C PHE A 265 13.17 2.83 -10.47
N LEU A 266 14.20 3.06 -9.65
CA LEU A 266 15.54 2.51 -9.89
C LEU A 266 15.56 0.98 -9.78
N ILE A 267 14.94 0.41 -8.74
CA ILE A 267 14.79 -1.04 -8.56
C ILE A 267 13.98 -1.63 -9.72
N ALA A 268 12.80 -1.06 -10.02
CA ALA A 268 11.92 -1.56 -11.09
C ALA A 268 12.58 -1.51 -12.46
N ARG A 269 13.33 -0.44 -12.77
CA ARG A 269 14.06 -0.32 -14.03
C ARG A 269 15.16 -1.37 -14.14
N ARG A 270 15.86 -1.66 -13.04
CA ARG A 270 16.91 -2.70 -12.99
C ARG A 270 16.33 -4.10 -13.21
N HIS A 271 15.20 -4.43 -12.60
CA HIS A 271 14.57 -5.75 -12.74
C HIS A 271 13.88 -5.95 -14.10
N SER A 272 13.19 -4.92 -14.59
CA SER A 272 12.38 -5.02 -15.82
C SER A 272 13.15 -4.67 -17.10
N GLY A 273 14.26 -3.93 -17.00
CA GLY A 273 14.94 -3.32 -18.15
C GLY A 273 14.15 -2.18 -18.81
N SER A 274 12.99 -1.79 -18.27
CA SER A 274 12.06 -0.83 -18.90
C SER A 274 11.77 0.36 -18.00
N SER A 275 12.18 1.56 -18.43
CA SER A 275 11.83 2.82 -17.73
C SER A 275 10.33 3.08 -17.69
N ARG A 276 9.55 2.54 -18.65
CA ARG A 276 8.09 2.65 -18.65
C ARG A 276 7.46 1.78 -17.58
N ALA A 277 7.92 0.54 -17.43
CA ALA A 277 7.43 -0.34 -16.36
C ALA A 277 7.78 0.23 -14.98
N ALA A 278 8.97 0.82 -14.85
CA ALA A 278 9.39 1.53 -13.66
C ALA A 278 8.54 2.77 -13.34
N LEU A 279 8.21 3.58 -14.36
CA LEU A 279 7.29 4.72 -14.21
C LEU A 279 5.94 4.25 -13.68
N TRP A 280 5.33 3.22 -14.29
CA TRP A 280 4.02 2.72 -13.86
C TRP A 280 4.03 2.16 -12.45
N LEU A 281 5.11 1.47 -12.04
CA LEU A 281 5.23 1.00 -10.66
C LEU A 281 5.41 2.17 -9.67
N GLY A 282 6.16 3.21 -10.04
CA GLY A 282 6.28 4.43 -9.24
C GLY A 282 4.95 5.20 -9.12
N LEU A 283 4.18 5.30 -10.21
CA LEU A 283 2.83 5.87 -10.17
C LEU A 283 1.88 5.01 -9.32
N ALA A 284 2.01 3.69 -9.38
CA ALA A 284 1.25 2.78 -8.53
C ALA A 284 1.54 3.03 -7.04
N TRP A 285 2.77 3.39 -6.66
CA TRP A 285 3.12 3.81 -5.29
C TRP A 285 2.37 5.07 -4.87
N LEU A 286 2.43 6.13 -5.69
CA LEU A 286 1.74 7.40 -5.40
C LEU A 286 0.21 7.26 -5.34
N LEU A 287 -0.36 6.21 -5.94
CA LEU A 287 -1.79 5.91 -5.92
C LEU A 287 -2.14 4.74 -4.99
N PHE A 288 -1.17 4.26 -4.22
CA PHE A 288 -1.33 3.06 -3.41
C PHE A 288 -2.10 3.40 -2.13
N PHE A 289 -3.35 2.97 -2.04
CA PHE A 289 -4.23 3.25 -0.90
C PHE A 289 -3.63 2.90 0.48
N PRO A 290 -2.96 1.75 0.69
CA PRO A 290 -2.27 1.50 1.96
C PRO A 290 -1.19 2.54 2.27
N MET A 291 -0.47 3.05 1.26
CA MET A 291 0.49 4.14 1.47
C MET A 291 -0.21 5.43 1.91
N HIS A 292 -1.37 5.77 1.31
CA HIS A 292 -2.12 6.98 1.69
C HIS A 292 -2.57 6.97 3.15
N TYR A 293 -2.87 5.81 3.72
CA TYR A 293 -3.18 5.71 5.17
C TYR A 293 -2.00 6.05 6.08
N LEU A 294 -0.77 5.99 5.59
CA LEU A 294 0.39 6.42 6.35
C LEU A 294 0.49 7.94 6.41
N ASP A 295 -0.09 8.63 5.43
CA ASP A 295 -0.15 10.07 5.31
C ASP A 295 -1.40 10.63 6.01
N ILE A 296 -2.60 10.30 5.49
CA ILE A 296 -3.89 10.78 6.01
C ILE A 296 -4.74 9.56 6.39
N ALA A 297 -5.00 9.38 7.69
CA ALA A 297 -5.90 8.35 8.17
C ALA A 297 -7.35 8.83 8.24
N ILE A 298 -8.29 7.99 7.82
CA ILE A 298 -9.74 8.29 7.77
C ILE A 298 -10.38 8.35 9.18
N ASP A 299 -9.70 7.84 10.20
CA ASP A 299 -10.19 7.71 11.58
C ASP A 299 -9.59 8.73 12.56
N LEU A 300 -9.14 9.88 12.06
CA LEU A 300 -8.58 10.94 12.91
C LEU A 300 -7.34 10.40 13.67
N LYS A 301 -6.31 9.93 12.95
CA LYS A 301 -5.00 9.62 13.55
C LYS A 301 -3.85 10.06 12.65
N THR A 302 -2.79 10.55 13.29
CA THR A 302 -2.17 11.81 12.93
C THR A 302 -0.64 11.64 13.09
N LEU A 303 0.17 12.16 12.16
CA LEU A 303 1.62 11.96 11.98
C LEU A 303 2.21 10.60 12.40
N ARG A 304 2.52 9.75 11.43
CA ARG A 304 3.15 8.44 11.67
C ARG A 304 4.66 8.52 11.44
N PRO A 305 5.52 8.34 12.46
CA PRO A 305 6.97 8.32 12.26
C PRO A 305 7.43 7.22 11.30
N SER A 306 6.62 6.18 11.11
CA SER A 306 6.88 5.11 10.15
C SER A 306 7.12 5.63 8.72
N CYS A 307 6.52 6.76 8.34
CA CYS A 307 6.74 7.42 7.05
C CYS A 307 8.21 7.79 6.81
N TYR A 308 8.90 8.29 7.84
CA TYR A 308 10.31 8.69 7.75
C TYR A 308 11.24 7.50 7.50
N GLY A 309 10.87 6.31 7.98
CA GLY A 309 11.68 5.09 7.84
C GLY A 309 11.61 4.44 6.45
N LEU A 310 10.51 4.66 5.71
CA LEU A 310 10.26 3.99 4.43
C LEU A 310 11.30 4.31 3.33
N PRO A 311 11.70 5.59 3.12
CA PRO A 311 12.76 5.90 2.16
C PRO A 311 14.04 5.11 2.45
N PHE A 312 14.41 4.97 3.72
CA PHE A 312 15.61 4.26 4.11
C PHE A 312 15.49 2.75 3.91
N LEU A 313 14.32 2.13 4.12
CA LEU A 313 14.11 0.74 3.73
C LEU A 313 14.25 0.54 2.21
N PHE A 314 13.63 1.40 1.40
CA PHE A 314 13.72 1.32 -0.05
C PHE A 314 15.15 1.53 -0.58
N TRP A 315 15.84 2.56 -0.08
CA TRP A 315 17.25 2.81 -0.43
C TRP A 315 18.18 1.73 0.10
N GLY A 316 17.90 1.17 1.28
CA GLY A 316 18.62 0.03 1.85
C GLY A 316 18.56 -1.18 0.93
N ILE A 317 17.37 -1.54 0.44
CA ILE A 317 17.16 -2.60 -0.56
C ILE A 317 17.91 -2.27 -1.85
N ASP A 318 17.73 -1.07 -2.38
CA ASP A 318 18.35 -0.65 -3.63
C ASP A 318 19.89 -0.69 -3.58
N PHE A 319 20.49 -0.18 -2.51
CA PHE A 319 21.94 -0.23 -2.31
C PHE A 319 22.44 -1.66 -2.11
N ALA A 320 21.67 -2.51 -1.41
CA ALA A 320 22.00 -3.93 -1.27
C ALA A 320 22.04 -4.62 -2.63
N GLU A 321 21.05 -4.40 -3.49
CA GLU A 321 21.03 -4.98 -4.84
C GLU A 321 22.21 -4.53 -5.70
N ARG A 322 22.68 -3.29 -5.51
CA ARG A 322 23.88 -2.73 -6.16
C ARG A 322 25.19 -3.10 -5.46
N ARG A 323 25.17 -3.97 -4.45
CA ARG A 323 26.33 -4.39 -3.64
C ARG A 323 27.02 -3.24 -2.88
N ARG A 324 26.34 -2.11 -2.67
CA ARG A 324 26.82 -0.98 -1.87
C ARG A 324 26.51 -1.21 -0.39
N LEU A 325 27.21 -2.18 0.20
CA LEU A 325 26.90 -2.72 1.54
C LEU A 325 26.95 -1.66 2.65
N PHE A 326 27.93 -0.76 2.62
CA PHE A 326 28.04 0.30 3.63
C PHE A 326 26.86 1.27 3.59
N SER A 327 26.50 1.77 2.40
CA SER A 327 25.34 2.65 2.23
C SER A 327 24.04 1.93 2.61
N SER A 328 23.92 0.65 2.25
CA SER A 328 22.78 -0.18 2.64
C SER A 328 22.67 -0.34 4.17
N SER A 329 23.79 -0.62 4.85
CA SER A 329 23.85 -0.70 6.31
C SER A 329 23.41 0.60 6.97
N ILE A 330 23.89 1.76 6.50
CA ILE A 330 23.48 3.07 7.04
C ILE A 330 21.97 3.25 6.90
N CYS A 331 21.41 2.95 5.73
CA CYS A 331 19.97 3.06 5.50
C CYS A 331 19.19 2.12 6.45
N PHE A 332 19.59 0.86 6.59
CA PHE A 332 18.91 -0.04 7.53
C PHE A 332 19.05 0.42 8.98
N LEU A 333 20.22 0.91 9.41
CA LEU A 333 20.42 1.45 10.75
C LEU A 333 19.49 2.64 11.03
N ILE A 334 19.36 3.57 10.08
CA ILE A 334 18.41 4.70 10.22
C ILE A 334 16.97 4.17 10.25
N ALA A 335 16.60 3.24 9.38
CA ALA A 335 15.27 2.65 9.37
C ALA A 335 14.91 1.97 10.70
N LEU A 336 15.88 1.34 11.38
CA LEU A 336 15.68 0.71 12.70
C LEU A 336 15.42 1.71 13.83
N THR A 337 15.74 3.00 13.66
CA THR A 337 15.40 4.06 14.62
C THR A 337 13.94 4.51 14.53
N THR A 338 13.21 4.00 13.53
CA THR A 338 11.81 4.36 13.28
C THR A 338 10.89 3.78 14.33
N GLN A 339 11.02 2.47 14.56
CA GLN A 339 10.23 1.67 15.49
C GLN A 339 10.84 0.26 15.57
N GLU A 340 10.62 -0.46 16.66
CA GLU A 340 11.18 -1.79 16.88
C GLU A 340 10.70 -2.86 15.88
N ASP A 341 9.49 -2.72 15.32
CA ASP A 341 8.93 -3.66 14.35
C ASP A 341 9.57 -3.57 12.96
N PHE A 342 10.27 -2.48 12.63
CA PHE A 342 11.08 -2.35 11.42
C PHE A 342 12.22 -3.40 11.38
N ALA A 343 12.67 -3.87 12.54
CA ALA A 343 13.66 -4.95 12.62
C ALA A 343 13.15 -6.28 12.06
N LEU A 344 11.86 -6.56 12.20
CA LEU A 344 11.26 -7.79 11.65
C LEU A 344 11.38 -7.80 10.13
N VAL A 345 11.14 -6.66 9.47
CA VAL A 345 11.31 -6.54 8.01
C VAL A 345 12.78 -6.48 7.61
N ALA A 346 13.61 -5.68 8.27
CA ALA A 346 15.02 -5.55 7.94
C ALA A 346 15.75 -6.91 8.03
N GLY A 347 15.49 -7.67 9.09
CA GLY A 347 16.01 -9.03 9.24
C GLY A 347 15.49 -9.96 8.16
N SER A 348 14.19 -9.93 7.86
CA SER A 348 13.59 -10.80 6.84
C SER A 348 14.08 -10.46 5.41
N ILE A 349 14.38 -9.19 5.12
CA ILE A 349 15.11 -8.77 3.91
C ILE A 349 16.50 -9.40 3.88
N GLY A 350 17.24 -9.38 4.99
CA GLY A 350 18.54 -10.06 5.12
C GLY A 350 18.47 -11.55 4.77
N VAL A 351 17.43 -12.25 5.22
CA VAL A 351 17.18 -13.67 4.86
C VAL A 351 17.01 -13.83 3.34
N VAL A 352 16.16 -13.01 2.71
CA VAL A 352 15.93 -13.09 1.27
C VAL A 352 17.18 -12.74 0.48
N LEU A 353 17.93 -11.72 0.88
CA LEU A 353 19.20 -11.35 0.23
C LEU A 353 20.23 -12.48 0.34
N PHE A 354 20.31 -13.17 1.49
CA PHE A 354 21.15 -14.36 1.64
C PHE A 354 20.73 -15.49 0.69
N LEU A 355 19.43 -15.80 0.60
CA LEU A 355 18.91 -16.83 -0.31
C LEU A 355 19.16 -16.48 -1.78
N LEU A 356 18.98 -15.21 -2.15
CA LEU A 356 19.28 -14.70 -3.50
C LEU A 356 20.76 -14.82 -3.85
N ALA A 357 21.66 -14.58 -2.89
CA ALA A 357 23.09 -14.72 -3.07
C ALA A 357 23.48 -16.19 -3.33
N ARG A 358 22.89 -17.14 -2.59
CA ARG A 358 23.12 -18.58 -2.81
C ARG A 358 22.71 -19.05 -4.20
N LYS A 359 21.63 -18.48 -4.76
CA LYS A 359 21.12 -18.86 -6.08
C LYS A 359 21.95 -18.33 -7.25
N LYS A 360 22.70 -17.23 -7.08
CA LYS A 360 23.47 -16.56 -8.14
C LYS A 360 24.95 -16.97 -8.22
N SER A 361 25.36 -17.99 -7.45
CA SER A 361 26.76 -18.33 -7.19
C SER A 361 27.60 -18.78 -8.41
N GLU A 362 27.02 -18.90 -9.61
CA GLU A 362 27.74 -19.37 -10.81
C GLU A 362 28.44 -18.24 -11.60
N ALA A 363 28.06 -16.96 -11.41
CA ALA A 363 28.53 -15.84 -12.23
C ALA A 363 29.27 -14.72 -11.48
N GLU A 364 29.34 -14.77 -10.15
CA GLU A 364 29.98 -13.74 -9.31
C GLU A 364 31.30 -14.27 -8.73
N SER A 365 32.25 -13.37 -8.45
CA SER A 365 33.48 -13.74 -7.75
C SER A 365 33.13 -14.38 -6.41
N VAL A 366 33.79 -15.50 -6.09
CA VAL A 366 33.52 -16.27 -4.84
C VAL A 366 33.67 -15.37 -3.60
N VAL A 367 34.59 -14.41 -3.65
CA VAL A 367 34.87 -13.45 -2.58
C VAL A 367 33.71 -12.47 -2.39
N ASP A 368 33.17 -11.90 -3.47
CA ASP A 368 32.07 -10.94 -3.37
C ASP A 368 30.76 -11.61 -2.95
N ALA A 369 30.50 -12.82 -3.43
CA ALA A 369 29.37 -13.64 -3.01
C ALA A 369 29.44 -13.94 -1.51
N ARG A 370 30.61 -14.36 -1.00
CA ARG A 370 30.81 -14.62 0.44
C ARG A 370 30.63 -13.36 1.28
N ARG A 371 31.24 -12.23 0.89
CA ARG A 371 31.11 -10.94 1.59
C ARG A 371 29.65 -10.52 1.70
N PHE A 372 28.89 -10.63 0.62
CA PHE A 372 27.48 -10.29 0.61
C PHE A 372 26.63 -11.25 1.46
N SER A 373 26.90 -12.55 1.42
CA SER A 373 26.20 -13.52 2.27
C SER A 373 26.48 -13.28 3.75
N VAL A 374 27.74 -13.01 4.13
CA VAL A 374 28.10 -12.66 5.51
C VAL A 374 27.36 -11.40 5.95
N TRP A 375 27.41 -10.34 5.14
CA TRP A 375 26.68 -9.09 5.44
C TRP A 375 25.16 -9.31 5.57
N SER A 376 24.56 -10.14 4.72
CA SER A 376 23.13 -10.46 4.78
C SER A 376 22.78 -11.18 6.09
N VAL A 377 23.62 -12.11 6.54
CA VAL A 377 23.46 -12.79 7.85
C VAL A 377 23.69 -11.81 9.00
N SER A 378 24.67 -10.91 8.90
CA SER A 378 24.90 -9.87 9.90
C SER A 378 23.68 -8.95 10.05
N LEU A 379 23.00 -8.59 8.95
CA LEU A 379 21.75 -7.82 9.00
C LEU A 379 20.64 -8.56 9.76
N VAL A 380 20.50 -9.88 9.54
CA VAL A 380 19.56 -10.73 10.28
C VAL A 380 19.88 -10.71 11.77
N LEU A 381 21.11 -11.04 12.14
CA LEU A 381 21.54 -11.14 13.53
C LEU A 381 21.41 -9.80 14.26
N PHE A 382 21.80 -8.69 13.60
CA PHE A 382 21.67 -7.36 14.15
C PHE A 382 20.19 -6.97 14.35
N SER A 383 19.32 -7.26 13.39
CA SER A 383 17.89 -6.96 13.51
C SER A 383 17.24 -7.75 14.65
N VAL A 384 17.59 -9.02 14.80
CA VAL A 384 17.15 -9.86 15.93
C VAL A 384 17.66 -9.30 17.26
N ALA A 385 18.94 -8.93 17.34
CA ALA A 385 19.51 -8.33 18.54
C ALA A 385 18.81 -7.00 18.89
N TRP A 386 18.53 -6.17 17.88
CA TRP A 386 17.85 -4.88 18.06
C TRP A 386 16.44 -5.04 18.61
N VAL A 387 15.60 -5.90 18.02
CA VAL A 387 14.23 -6.08 18.50
C VAL A 387 14.20 -6.69 19.90
N LEU A 388 15.11 -7.62 20.21
CA LEU A 388 15.22 -8.19 21.56
C LEU A 388 15.69 -7.15 22.57
N LEU A 389 16.70 -6.35 22.23
CA LEU A 389 17.17 -5.24 23.07
C LEU A 389 16.03 -4.24 23.31
N ALA A 390 15.31 -3.89 22.25
CA ALA A 390 14.21 -2.94 22.30
C ALA A 390 13.10 -3.40 23.26
N VAL A 391 12.60 -4.61 23.03
CA VAL A 391 11.42 -5.17 23.68
C VAL A 391 11.72 -5.68 25.10
N LEU A 392 12.90 -6.26 25.33
CA LEU A 392 13.22 -6.91 26.61
C LEU A 392 14.02 -6.02 27.56
N VAL A 393 14.68 -4.97 27.08
CA VAL A 393 15.57 -4.14 27.89
C VAL A 393 15.12 -2.68 27.88
N VAL A 394 15.09 -2.04 26.71
CA VAL A 394 14.92 -0.59 26.61
C VAL A 394 13.50 -0.17 27.01
N ILE A 395 12.47 -0.76 26.40
CA ILE A 395 11.07 -0.42 26.72
C ILE A 395 10.77 -0.69 28.21
N PRO A 396 11.05 -1.88 28.78
CA PRO A 396 10.83 -2.13 30.21
C PRO A 396 11.58 -1.18 31.15
N ALA A 397 12.81 -0.79 30.80
CA ALA A 397 13.60 0.16 31.59
C ALA A 397 12.93 1.55 31.68
N PHE A 398 12.27 2.00 30.61
CA PHE A 398 11.53 3.27 30.60
C PHE A 398 10.14 3.19 31.24
N ARG A 399 9.56 1.99 31.40
CA ARG A 399 8.25 1.75 32.04
C ARG A 399 8.31 1.49 33.54
N GLY A 400 9.50 1.40 34.14
CA GLY A 400 9.64 1.10 35.58
C GLY A 400 9.07 -0.27 36.00
N GLY A 401 8.90 -1.21 35.06
CA GLY A 401 8.35 -2.54 35.31
C GLY A 401 6.86 -2.72 34.99
N ASP A 402 6.14 -1.67 34.55
CA ASP A 402 4.74 -1.78 34.15
C ASP A 402 4.56 -2.53 32.82
N ALA A 403 3.45 -3.27 32.69
CA ALA A 403 3.14 -4.07 31.50
C ALA A 403 3.11 -3.20 30.22
N VAL A 404 3.79 -3.67 29.17
CA VAL A 404 3.94 -2.92 27.91
C VAL A 404 2.61 -2.88 27.14
N HIS A 405 2.24 -1.75 26.54
CA HIS A 405 0.95 -1.59 25.84
C HIS A 405 0.71 -2.64 24.74
N TYR A 406 1.75 -3.11 24.03
CA TYR A 406 1.54 -4.12 22.99
C TYR A 406 1.03 -5.45 23.53
N SER A 407 1.24 -5.76 24.82
CA SER A 407 0.72 -6.97 25.45
C SER A 407 -0.82 -7.05 25.38
N ARG A 408 -1.50 -5.89 25.34
CA ARG A 408 -2.95 -5.79 25.18
C ARG A 408 -3.42 -6.24 23.79
N TYR A 409 -2.60 -6.05 22.75
CA TYR A 409 -2.95 -6.44 21.37
C TYR A 409 -2.88 -7.95 21.14
N PHE A 410 -2.17 -8.69 21.99
CA PHE A 410 -2.06 -10.15 21.86
C PHE A 410 -3.15 -10.91 22.63
N GLY A 411 -4.05 -10.19 23.33
CA GLY A 411 -5.24 -10.75 23.97
C GLY A 411 -4.92 -11.97 24.84
N GLU A 412 -5.56 -13.10 24.51
CA GLU A 412 -5.41 -14.38 25.24
C GLU A 412 -4.04 -15.07 25.07
N LEU A 413 -3.16 -14.59 24.18
CA LEU A 413 -1.86 -15.25 23.94
C LEU A 413 -0.81 -14.96 25.03
N GLY A 414 -1.08 -14.00 25.91
CA GLY A 414 -0.27 -13.72 27.10
C GLY A 414 0.21 -12.27 27.20
N SER A 415 0.72 -11.93 28.37
CA SER A 415 1.14 -10.56 28.71
C SER A 415 2.63 -10.27 28.48
N SER A 416 3.42 -11.27 28.08
CA SER A 416 4.85 -11.13 27.82
C SER A 416 5.26 -11.73 26.46
N PRO A 417 6.37 -11.27 25.84
CA PRO A 417 6.91 -11.89 24.61
C PRO A 417 7.21 -13.39 24.76
N GLY A 418 7.62 -13.83 25.96
CA GLY A 418 7.86 -15.23 26.27
C GLY A 418 6.58 -16.06 26.31
N ASP A 419 5.50 -15.50 26.86
CA ASP A 419 4.18 -16.14 26.86
C ASP A 419 3.60 -16.20 25.45
N LEU A 420 3.79 -15.18 24.63
CA LEU A 420 3.38 -15.19 23.22
C LEU A 420 3.99 -16.39 22.47
N VAL A 421 5.31 -16.57 22.58
CA VAL A 421 6.02 -17.69 21.94
C VAL A 421 5.55 -19.02 22.50
N ARG A 422 5.41 -19.14 23.82
CA ARG A 422 4.95 -20.36 24.49
C ARG A 422 3.51 -20.72 24.12
N SER A 423 2.61 -19.75 24.04
CA SER A 423 1.20 -19.91 23.65
C SER A 423 1.07 -20.25 22.17
N ALA A 424 1.85 -19.62 21.30
CA ALA A 424 1.90 -19.95 19.88
C ALA A 424 2.34 -21.41 19.64
N LEU A 425 3.30 -21.90 20.44
CA LEU A 425 3.76 -23.30 20.38
C LEU A 425 2.76 -24.29 20.98
N ARG A 426 2.05 -23.91 22.05
CA ARG A 426 1.08 -24.78 22.75
C ARG A 426 -0.29 -24.83 22.07
N THR A 427 -0.67 -23.78 21.35
CA THR A 427 -1.98 -23.66 20.68
C THR A 427 -1.84 -23.26 19.21
N PRO A 428 -1.12 -24.05 18.39
CA PRO A 428 -0.88 -23.72 16.99
C PRO A 428 -2.18 -23.61 16.19
N GLY A 429 -3.24 -24.31 16.61
CA GLY A 429 -4.57 -24.22 15.99
C GLY A 429 -5.16 -22.80 16.00
N LYS A 430 -4.99 -22.03 17.10
CA LYS A 430 -5.47 -20.64 17.19
C LYS A 430 -4.70 -19.70 16.28
N VAL A 431 -3.37 -19.90 16.17
CA VAL A 431 -2.52 -19.14 15.26
C VAL A 431 -2.88 -19.43 13.80
N LEU A 432 -3.04 -20.72 13.46
CA LEU A 432 -3.41 -21.15 12.12
C LEU A 432 -4.81 -20.66 11.73
N SER A 433 -5.81 -20.72 12.61
CA SER A 433 -7.14 -20.21 12.31
C SER A 433 -7.14 -18.71 12.00
N GLN A 434 -6.28 -17.93 12.67
CA GLN A 434 -6.15 -16.51 12.39
C GLN A 434 -5.44 -16.24 11.05
N LEU A 435 -4.34 -16.96 10.78
CA LEU A 435 -3.60 -16.86 9.52
C LEU A 435 -4.45 -17.29 8.31
N PHE A 436 -5.32 -18.29 8.48
CA PHE A 436 -6.22 -18.81 7.46
C PHE A 436 -7.67 -18.33 7.65
N SER A 437 -7.85 -17.04 7.92
CA SER A 437 -9.18 -16.40 8.03
C SER A 437 -9.54 -15.59 6.78
N LEU A 438 -10.84 -15.36 6.54
CA LEU A 438 -11.32 -14.44 5.51
C LEU A 438 -10.81 -13.01 5.72
N ARG A 439 -10.61 -12.61 6.98
CA ARG A 439 -10.00 -11.34 7.38
C ARG A 439 -8.56 -11.22 6.89
N THR A 440 -7.73 -12.23 7.15
CA THR A 440 -6.34 -12.26 6.66
C THR A 440 -6.28 -12.32 5.13
N LEU A 441 -7.18 -13.06 4.48
CA LEU A 441 -7.28 -13.07 3.02
C LEU A 441 -7.58 -11.68 2.47
N PHE A 442 -8.55 -10.96 3.05
CA PHE A 442 -8.86 -9.59 2.64
C PHE A 442 -7.65 -8.66 2.79
N TYR A 443 -6.93 -8.77 3.90
CA TYR A 443 -5.71 -7.99 4.14
C TYR A 443 -4.64 -8.22 3.06
N VAL A 444 -4.40 -9.49 2.67
CA VAL A 444 -3.51 -9.84 1.55
C VAL A 444 -4.01 -9.22 0.24
N LEU A 445 -5.31 -9.30 -0.04
CA LEU A 445 -5.90 -8.75 -1.27
C LEU A 445 -5.77 -7.23 -1.33
N VAL A 446 -6.03 -6.50 -0.23
CA VAL A 446 -5.86 -5.05 -0.18
C VAL A 446 -4.42 -4.63 -0.48
N LEU A 447 -3.43 -5.39 0.01
CA LEU A 447 -2.02 -5.10 -0.21
C LEU A 447 -1.50 -5.52 -1.60
N THR A 448 -2.06 -6.56 -2.20
CA THR A 448 -1.49 -7.17 -3.43
C THR A 448 -2.32 -6.92 -4.69
N ALA A 449 -3.65 -6.76 -4.58
CA ALA A 449 -4.53 -6.54 -5.72
C ALA A 449 -4.29 -5.20 -6.44
N PRO A 450 -4.04 -4.07 -5.74
CA PRO A 450 -3.70 -2.81 -6.43
C PRO A 450 -2.38 -2.89 -7.21
N LEU A 451 -1.50 -3.81 -6.82
CA LEU A 451 -0.26 -4.13 -7.55
C LEU A 451 -0.48 -5.19 -8.64
N GLY A 452 -1.72 -5.52 -8.98
CA GLY A 452 -2.09 -6.52 -9.98
C GLY A 452 -1.66 -7.94 -9.61
N LEU A 453 -1.61 -8.26 -8.31
CA LEU A 453 -1.15 -9.54 -7.76
C LEU A 453 0.29 -9.91 -8.19
N ARG A 454 1.06 -8.92 -8.65
CA ARG A 454 2.45 -9.06 -9.10
C ARG A 454 3.39 -9.59 -8.00
N PRO A 455 3.30 -9.14 -6.73
CA PRO A 455 4.15 -9.66 -5.66
C PRO A 455 4.06 -11.19 -5.50
N LEU A 456 2.86 -11.78 -5.71
CA LEU A 456 2.61 -13.22 -5.55
C LEU A 456 3.35 -14.08 -6.59
N ARG A 457 3.80 -13.49 -7.71
CA ARG A 457 4.60 -14.20 -8.73
C ARG A 457 6.04 -14.46 -8.29
N LYS A 458 6.50 -13.83 -7.21
CA LYS A 458 7.85 -13.96 -6.67
C LYS A 458 7.80 -14.31 -5.17
N PRO A 459 7.32 -15.51 -4.80
CA PRO A 459 7.10 -15.89 -3.40
C PRO A 459 8.35 -15.81 -2.53
N MET A 460 9.54 -16.04 -3.11
CA MET A 460 10.81 -15.89 -2.39
C MET A 460 11.01 -14.48 -1.80
N TYR A 461 10.53 -13.43 -2.48
CA TYR A 461 10.63 -12.07 -1.96
C TYR A 461 9.60 -11.83 -0.84
N LEU A 462 8.44 -12.50 -0.91
CA LEU A 462 7.39 -12.41 0.12
C LEU A 462 7.79 -13.07 1.45
N ILE A 463 8.85 -13.87 1.48
CA ILE A 463 9.47 -14.33 2.75
C ILE A 463 9.87 -13.11 3.60
N SER A 464 10.28 -12.00 2.97
CA SER A 464 10.62 -10.76 3.67
C SER A 464 9.41 -10.12 4.38
N CYS A 465 8.18 -10.50 4.00
CA CYS A 465 6.96 -10.06 4.69
C CYS A 465 6.55 -10.99 5.84
N ALA A 466 7.07 -12.22 5.90
CA ALA A 466 6.46 -13.29 6.69
C ALA A 466 6.40 -12.98 8.19
N ALA A 467 7.50 -12.50 8.78
CA ALA A 467 7.57 -12.19 10.21
C ALA A 467 6.60 -11.06 10.60
N THR A 468 6.64 -9.93 9.88
CA THR A 468 5.78 -8.77 10.13
C THR A 468 4.32 -9.06 9.81
N PHE A 469 4.03 -9.80 8.73
CA PHE A 469 2.68 -10.22 8.39
C PHE A 469 2.09 -11.15 9.46
N CYS A 470 2.86 -12.11 9.97
CA CYS A 470 2.42 -12.97 11.06
C CYS A 470 2.10 -12.15 12.31
N MET A 471 2.99 -11.23 12.69
CA MET A 471 2.75 -10.30 13.80
C MET A 471 1.46 -9.49 13.60
N LEU A 472 1.25 -8.92 12.41
CA LEU A 472 0.05 -8.16 12.06
C LEU A 472 -1.22 -9.01 12.10
N SER A 473 -1.17 -10.25 11.64
CA SER A 473 -2.29 -11.20 11.74
C SER A 473 -2.60 -11.54 13.20
N LEU A 474 -1.58 -11.66 14.06
CA LEU A 474 -1.76 -12.01 15.47
C LEU A 474 -2.24 -10.83 16.33
N ILE A 475 -1.85 -9.59 16.03
CA ILE A 475 -2.38 -8.38 16.67
C ILE A 475 -3.91 -8.29 16.54
N GLN A 476 -4.49 -8.93 15.52
CA GLN A 476 -5.95 -8.97 15.35
C GLN A 476 -6.66 -9.80 16.44
N LEU A 477 -5.95 -10.64 17.20
CA LEU A 477 -6.52 -11.43 18.30
C LEU A 477 -6.95 -10.58 19.50
N GLY A 478 -6.28 -9.45 19.75
CA GLY A 478 -6.67 -8.50 20.80
C GLY A 478 -7.91 -7.68 20.47
N ASN A 479 -8.35 -7.70 19.21
CA ASN A 479 -9.53 -6.96 18.72
C ASN A 479 -10.82 -7.82 18.68
N SER A 480 -10.82 -9.03 19.25
CA SER A 480 -11.99 -9.93 19.21
C SER A 480 -12.95 -9.71 20.41
N VAL A 481 -14.22 -9.44 20.06
CA VAL A 481 -15.51 -9.58 20.81
C VAL A 481 -15.67 -8.91 22.18
N GLY A 482 -14.63 -8.70 23.00
CA GLY A 482 -14.76 -8.13 24.35
C GLY A 482 -14.73 -6.59 24.41
N ALA A 483 -13.97 -5.94 23.53
CA ALA A 483 -13.81 -4.47 23.52
C ALA A 483 -14.91 -3.72 22.74
N THR A 484 -15.73 -4.44 21.98
CA THR A 484 -16.73 -3.90 21.05
C THR A 484 -18.04 -3.47 21.70
N ASN A 485 -18.30 -3.86 22.96
CA ASN A 485 -19.56 -3.56 23.63
C ASN A 485 -19.63 -2.17 24.27
N VAL A 486 -18.54 -1.39 24.27
CA VAL A 486 -18.48 -0.08 24.94
C VAL A 486 -18.52 1.09 23.95
N SER A 487 -18.16 0.90 22.67
CA SER A 487 -18.00 2.01 21.72
C SER A 487 -19.03 2.09 20.59
N GLY A 488 -19.93 1.10 20.44
CA GLY A 488 -20.97 1.13 19.38
C GLY A 488 -20.43 1.15 17.94
N LEU A 489 -19.11 1.12 17.77
CA LEU A 489 -18.43 1.06 16.48
C LEU A 489 -18.37 -0.41 16.09
N SER A 490 -19.20 -0.77 15.12
CA SER A 490 -19.09 -2.00 14.32
C SER A 490 -17.63 -2.34 14.05
N GLU A 491 -17.27 -3.62 14.22
CA GLU A 491 -15.94 -4.19 13.94
C GLU A 491 -15.16 -3.34 12.94
N LEU A 492 -14.05 -2.73 13.38
CA LEU A 492 -13.17 -2.01 12.46
C LEU A 492 -12.92 -2.92 11.26
N PRO A 493 -13.29 -2.49 10.03
CA PRO A 493 -13.20 -3.37 8.90
C PRO A 493 -11.75 -3.83 8.73
N PRO A 494 -11.51 -5.01 8.15
CA PRO A 494 -10.18 -5.62 8.07
C PRO A 494 -9.23 -4.95 7.05
N ILE A 495 -9.24 -3.63 6.98
CA ILE A 495 -8.34 -2.81 6.17
C ILE A 495 -7.07 -2.54 7.01
N PRO A 496 -5.90 -2.32 6.39
CA PRO A 496 -4.69 -1.82 7.06
C PRO A 496 -4.89 -0.42 7.69
N TYR A 497 -5.70 -0.32 8.76
CA TYR A 497 -5.91 0.93 9.49
C TYR A 497 -4.71 1.28 10.39
N HIS A 498 -4.00 0.26 10.90
CA HIS A 498 -2.83 0.49 11.74
C HIS A 498 -1.56 0.69 10.91
N HIS A 499 -0.75 1.68 11.31
CA HIS A 499 0.53 2.05 10.68
C HIS A 499 1.59 0.94 10.69
N PHE A 500 1.38 -0.12 11.47
CA PHE A 500 2.23 -1.32 11.53
C PHE A 500 2.39 -2.04 10.19
N HIS A 501 1.56 -1.73 9.18
CA HIS A 501 1.72 -2.26 7.83
C HIS A 501 2.81 -1.54 7.01
N ALA A 502 3.28 -0.36 7.44
CA ALA A 502 4.27 0.44 6.71
C ALA A 502 5.52 -0.37 6.33
N PRO A 503 6.14 -1.14 7.24
CA PRO A 503 7.35 -1.90 6.91
C PRO A 503 7.14 -2.95 5.81
N LEU A 504 5.91 -3.43 5.59
CA LEU A 504 5.62 -4.39 4.51
C LEU A 504 5.71 -3.76 3.12
N LEU A 505 5.44 -2.46 3.00
CA LEU A 505 5.27 -1.83 1.70
C LEU A 505 6.54 -1.87 0.83
N PRO A 506 7.75 -1.58 1.35
CA PRO A 506 8.98 -1.69 0.58
C PRO A 506 9.21 -3.07 -0.03
N VAL A 507 8.89 -4.12 0.74
CA VAL A 507 9.05 -5.50 0.29
C VAL A 507 8.02 -5.87 -0.78
N LEU A 508 6.78 -5.45 -0.63
CA LEU A 508 5.73 -5.69 -1.64
C LEU A 508 6.10 -5.06 -2.98
N PHE A 509 6.60 -3.83 -2.96
CA PHE A 509 7.07 -3.14 -4.17
C PHE A 509 8.36 -3.75 -4.72
N TRP A 510 9.24 -4.24 -3.86
CA TRP A 510 10.43 -4.99 -4.27
C TRP A 510 10.06 -6.31 -4.99
N ALA A 511 9.12 -7.08 -4.44
CA ALA A 511 8.59 -8.29 -5.06
C ALA A 511 7.85 -7.99 -6.37
N ALA A 512 7.06 -6.91 -6.42
CA ALA A 512 6.39 -6.45 -7.62
C ALA A 512 7.42 -6.09 -8.71
N ALA A 513 8.45 -5.32 -8.38
CA ALA A 513 9.54 -4.98 -9.29
C ALA A 513 10.25 -6.24 -9.82
N ALA A 514 10.60 -7.19 -8.96
CA ALA A 514 11.21 -8.46 -9.35
C ALA A 514 10.33 -9.31 -10.26
N SER A 515 9.00 -9.19 -10.16
CA SER A 515 8.04 -9.87 -11.03
C SER A 515 7.99 -9.33 -12.46
N LEU A 516 8.49 -8.11 -12.69
CA LEU A 516 8.51 -7.45 -14.01
C LEU A 516 9.69 -7.92 -14.88
N ARG A 517 10.56 -8.80 -14.37
CA ARG A 517 11.68 -9.33 -15.13
C ARG A 517 11.20 -10.15 -16.34
N PRO A 518 11.66 -9.84 -17.57
CA PRO A 518 11.25 -10.59 -18.76
C PRO A 518 11.77 -12.04 -18.70
N PRO A 519 10.97 -13.02 -19.18
CA PRO A 519 11.43 -14.41 -19.27
C PRO A 519 12.64 -14.50 -20.21
N GLY A 520 13.74 -15.10 -19.74
CA GLY A 520 14.99 -15.24 -20.51
C GLY A 520 15.99 -14.08 -20.39
N GLY A 521 15.66 -12.98 -19.70
CA GLY A 521 16.59 -11.86 -19.52
C GLY A 521 17.71 -12.18 -18.53
N VAL A 522 18.93 -12.40 -19.04
CA VAL A 522 20.17 -12.31 -18.25
C VAL A 522 20.20 -10.93 -17.57
N SER A 523 20.61 -10.88 -16.31
CA SER A 523 20.73 -9.64 -15.54
C SER A 523 21.51 -8.64 -16.37
N ALA A 524 20.88 -7.53 -16.79
CA ALA A 524 21.60 -6.38 -17.32
C ALA A 524 22.38 -5.73 -16.17
N ALA A 525 23.47 -6.37 -15.79
CA ALA A 525 24.47 -5.83 -14.89
C ALA A 525 25.38 -4.94 -15.72
N ARG A 526 25.10 -3.64 -15.72
CA ARG A 526 26.09 -2.56 -15.74
C ARG A 526 25.54 -1.37 -14.98
#